data_AF-A0A7X8TU04-F1
#
_entry.id   AF-A0A7X8TU04-F1
#
_cell.length_a   1.000
_cell.length_b   1.000
_cell.length_c   1.000
_cell.angle_alpha   90.00
_cell.angle_beta   90.00
_cell.angle_gamma   90.00
#
_symmetry.space_group_name_H-M   'P 1'
#
loop_
_entity.id
_entity.type
_entity.pdbx_description
1 polymer ?
#
loop_
_entity_poly.entity_id
_entity_poly.type
_entity_poly.pdbx_seq_one_letter_code
_entity_poly.pdbx_strand_id
1 'polypeptide(L)'
;MIVVNPLRKCKLTGELYRRLPEIESKLSELLQLPEETLVERSLINDKTSVQFVPIECLVHIVRNVRGRASKKSYERLYKILMGRVLKLIPKRATRGDLDSVTNTEVKSQILGQFAELIANDCLEYNDKLDFYEVRFLSAFSTLKTDAIRKVTKGFTKQESMEVEESGGIIKPEVEYAVDGYNPFDVHISSVSDYQIYLDSAIDTLPDLQKRIMQLMKLGMPIDSKDPNTESISATLGKSEKTIRTHRNKAFAALKKKLTGGDL
;
A
#
# COMPACT_ATOMS: atom_id res chain seq x y z
N MET A 1 30.57 -16.17 0.29
CA MET A 1 29.84 -14.90 0.02
C MET A 1 28.36 -15.17 0.12
N ILE A 2 27.65 -14.36 0.90
CA ILE A 2 26.18 -14.38 0.91
C ILE A 2 25.71 -13.47 -0.21
N VAL A 3 25.12 -14.04 -1.25
CA VAL A 3 24.58 -13.29 -2.39
C VAL A 3 23.13 -12.92 -2.09
N VAL A 4 22.79 -11.64 -2.26
CA VAL A 4 21.40 -11.17 -2.24
C VAL A 4 20.72 -11.70 -3.51
N ASN A 5 19.68 -12.51 -3.36
CA ASN A 5 19.00 -13.09 -4.52
C ASN A 5 18.38 -11.97 -5.38
N PRO A 6 18.58 -11.96 -6.71
CA PRO A 6 17.99 -10.96 -7.59
C PRO A 6 16.47 -11.14 -7.67
N LEU A 7 15.76 -10.04 -7.90
CA LEU A 7 14.33 -10.05 -8.19
C LEU A 7 14.07 -10.66 -9.56
N ARG A 8 12.93 -11.33 -9.74
CA ARG A 8 12.54 -11.99 -11.01
C ARG A 8 11.46 -11.22 -11.76
N LYS A 9 10.75 -10.31 -11.10
CA LYS A 9 9.74 -9.46 -11.73
C LYS A 9 10.37 -8.54 -12.79
N CYS A 10 9.78 -8.52 -13.98
CA CYS A 10 10.15 -7.60 -15.07
C CYS A 10 9.17 -6.42 -15.17
N LYS A 11 9.68 -5.27 -15.63
CA LYS A 11 8.89 -4.14 -16.12
C LYS A 11 8.26 -4.50 -17.47
N LEU A 12 7.29 -3.69 -17.90
CA LEU A 12 6.72 -3.76 -19.26
C LEU A 12 7.78 -3.60 -20.37
N THR A 13 8.90 -2.93 -20.05
CA THR A 13 10.05 -2.75 -20.95
C THR A 13 10.98 -3.97 -21.00
N GLY A 14 10.70 -5.04 -20.25
CA GLY A 14 11.54 -6.24 -20.16
C GLY A 14 12.69 -6.15 -19.14
N GLU A 15 12.95 -4.97 -18.57
CA GLU A 15 13.97 -4.80 -17.53
C GLU A 15 13.53 -5.40 -16.19
N LEU A 16 14.45 -6.03 -15.46
CA LEU A 16 14.17 -6.50 -14.09
C LEU A 16 13.95 -5.33 -13.14
N TYR A 17 13.01 -5.50 -12.21
CA TYR A 17 12.93 -4.64 -11.04
C TYR A 17 14.22 -4.73 -10.22
N ARG A 18 14.65 -3.60 -9.67
CA ARG A 18 15.81 -3.52 -8.77
C ARG A 18 15.37 -2.87 -7.48
N ARG A 19 15.92 -3.37 -6.37
CA ARG A 19 15.75 -2.73 -5.06
C ARG A 19 16.44 -1.36 -5.07
N LEU A 20 16.01 -0.50 -4.16
CA LEU A 20 16.70 0.76 -3.94
C LEU A 20 18.13 0.49 -3.44
N PRO A 21 19.14 1.28 -3.85
CA PRO A 21 20.54 1.06 -3.44
C PRO A 21 20.73 0.97 -1.92
N GLU A 22 19.99 1.77 -1.17
CA GLU A 22 20.01 1.77 0.31
C GLU A 22 19.52 0.43 0.88
N ILE A 23 18.46 -0.15 0.30
CA ILE A 23 17.92 -1.45 0.71
C ILE A 23 18.89 -2.57 0.36
N GLU A 24 19.50 -2.54 -0.83
CA GLU A 24 20.46 -3.55 -1.27
C GLU A 24 21.74 -3.52 -0.39
N SER A 25 22.22 -2.32 -0.04
CA SER A 25 23.35 -2.15 0.89
C SER A 25 22.99 -2.66 2.29
N LYS A 26 21.78 -2.34 2.78
CA LYS A 26 21.34 -2.78 4.10
C LYS A 26 21.15 -4.29 4.15
N LEU A 27 20.62 -4.91 3.10
CA LEU A 27 20.52 -6.36 2.99
C LEU A 27 21.91 -7.03 3.01
N SER A 28 22.88 -6.45 2.31
CA SER A 28 24.25 -6.96 2.30
C SER A 28 24.90 -6.91 3.68
N GLU A 29 24.61 -5.87 4.47
CA GLU A 29 25.01 -5.78 5.89
C GLU A 29 24.29 -6.83 6.75
N LEU A 30 22.96 -6.88 6.67
CA LEU A 30 22.11 -7.70 7.54
C LEU A 30 22.33 -9.20 7.34
N LEU A 31 22.60 -9.62 6.10
CA LEU A 31 22.82 -11.02 5.79
C LEU A 31 24.16 -11.56 6.34
N GLN A 32 25.10 -10.70 6.70
CA GLN A 32 26.36 -11.10 7.34
C GLN A 32 26.24 -11.27 8.85
N LEU A 33 25.14 -10.80 9.46
CA LEU A 33 24.94 -10.85 10.89
C LEU A 33 24.55 -12.26 11.36
N PRO A 34 24.90 -12.62 12.61
CA PRO A 34 24.33 -13.79 13.28
C PRO A 34 22.80 -13.68 13.37
N GLU A 35 22.12 -14.84 13.38
CA GLU A 35 20.66 -14.90 13.43
C GLU A 35 20.06 -14.17 14.64
N GLU A 36 20.68 -14.29 15.82
CA GLU A 36 20.19 -13.66 17.04
C GLU A 36 20.25 -12.13 16.94
N THR A 37 21.39 -11.59 16.48
CA THR A 37 21.56 -10.15 16.25
C THR A 37 20.59 -9.63 15.20
N LEU A 38 20.28 -10.42 14.17
CA LEU A 38 19.30 -10.04 13.16
C LEU A 38 17.89 -9.93 13.75
N VAL A 39 17.50 -10.87 14.61
CA VAL A 39 16.22 -10.83 15.33
C VAL A 39 16.14 -9.61 16.26
N GLU A 40 17.20 -9.34 17.02
CA GLU A 40 17.28 -8.17 17.91
C GLU A 40 17.12 -6.85 17.15
N ARG A 41 17.87 -6.66 16.06
CA ARG A 41 17.75 -5.47 15.22
C ARG A 41 16.37 -5.35 14.58
N SER A 42 15.75 -6.47 14.24
CA SER A 42 14.40 -6.51 13.66
C SER A 42 13.32 -6.05 14.66
N LEU A 43 13.56 -6.17 15.97
CA LEU A 43 12.65 -5.68 17.02
C LEU A 43 12.68 -4.15 17.17
N ILE A 44 13.75 -3.49 16.72
CA ILE A 44 13.89 -2.03 16.76
C ILE A 44 12.80 -1.41 15.88
N ASN A 45 11.93 -0.60 16.49
CA ASN A 45 10.85 0.10 15.79
C ASN A 45 11.22 1.56 15.47
N ASP A 46 12.28 2.07 16.08
CA ASP A 46 12.78 3.42 15.85
C ASP A 46 13.50 3.49 14.51
N LYS A 47 12.97 4.31 13.59
CA LYS A 47 13.49 4.49 12.24
C LYS A 47 14.74 5.37 12.19
N THR A 48 14.97 6.17 13.23
CA THR A 48 16.17 7.04 13.30
C THR A 48 17.41 6.27 13.72
N SER A 49 17.22 5.08 14.30
CA SER A 49 18.30 4.19 14.66
C SER A 49 18.99 3.64 13.41
N VAL A 50 20.32 3.70 13.40
CA VAL A 50 21.18 3.08 12.37
C VAL A 50 20.99 1.55 12.31
N GLN A 51 20.57 0.95 13.44
CA GLN A 51 20.32 -0.48 13.54
C GLN A 51 18.92 -0.88 13.08
N PHE A 52 18.07 0.08 12.72
CA PHE A 52 16.74 -0.18 12.20
C PHE A 52 16.82 -1.02 10.92
N VAL A 53 16.01 -2.08 10.89
CA VAL A 53 15.83 -2.93 9.72
C VAL A 53 14.62 -2.43 8.94
N PRO A 54 14.73 -1.99 7.68
CA PRO A 54 13.58 -1.66 6.84
C PRO A 54 12.65 -2.87 6.62
N ILE A 55 11.36 -2.62 6.40
CA ILE A 55 10.38 -3.70 6.22
C ILE A 55 10.61 -4.46 4.90
N GLU A 56 11.10 -3.76 3.87
CA GLU A 56 11.57 -4.31 2.60
C GLU A 56 12.64 -5.38 2.84
N CYS A 57 13.57 -5.11 3.76
CA CYS A 57 14.62 -6.05 4.12
C CYS A 57 14.05 -7.27 4.85
N LEU A 58 13.07 -7.08 5.74
CA LEU A 58 12.40 -8.17 6.44
C LEU A 58 11.65 -9.10 5.48
N VAL A 59 10.99 -8.56 4.46
CA VAL A 59 10.34 -9.38 3.42
C VAL A 59 11.38 -10.26 2.72
N HIS A 60 12.49 -9.68 2.26
CA HIS A 60 13.57 -10.45 1.63
C HIS A 60 14.09 -11.58 2.53
N ILE A 61 14.37 -11.26 3.80
CA ILE A 61 14.89 -12.23 4.77
C ILE A 61 13.87 -13.35 4.96
N VAL A 62 12.61 -13.03 5.26
CA VAL A 62 11.55 -14.04 5.49
C VAL A 62 11.38 -14.95 4.27
N ARG A 63 11.45 -14.42 3.04
CA ARG A 63 11.37 -15.21 1.80
C ARG A 63 12.56 -16.16 1.62
N ASN A 64 13.76 -15.72 1.97
CA ASN A 64 15.01 -16.46 1.69
C ASN A 64 15.53 -17.30 2.88
N VAL A 65 14.85 -17.29 4.02
CA VAL A 65 15.24 -18.06 5.22
C VAL A 65 15.11 -19.59 5.04
N ARG A 66 14.43 -20.05 3.98
CA ARG A 66 14.13 -21.47 3.67
C ARG A 66 15.30 -22.46 3.77
N GLY A 67 16.56 -22.02 3.65
CA GLY A 67 17.74 -22.88 3.75
C GLY A 67 18.78 -22.46 4.77
N ARG A 68 18.56 -21.39 5.55
CA ARG A 68 19.60 -20.81 6.42
C ARG A 68 19.27 -20.70 7.88
N ALA A 69 18.01 -20.47 8.26
CA ALA A 69 17.68 -20.21 9.66
C ALA A 69 16.94 -21.37 10.29
N SER A 70 17.09 -21.50 11.61
CA SER A 70 16.28 -22.44 12.38
C SER A 70 14.79 -22.12 12.20
N LYS A 71 13.92 -23.15 12.24
CA LYS A 71 12.45 -22.98 12.22
C LYS A 71 11.97 -21.95 13.27
N LYS A 72 12.68 -21.85 14.40
CA LYS A 72 12.43 -20.87 15.48
C LYS A 72 12.76 -19.42 15.06
N SER A 73 13.88 -19.21 14.37
CA SER A 73 14.30 -17.89 13.88
C SER A 73 13.33 -17.37 12.81
N TYR A 74 12.90 -18.24 11.90
CA TYR A 74 11.87 -17.92 10.90
C TYR A 74 10.56 -17.44 11.57
N GLU A 75 10.06 -18.20 12.53
CA GLU A 75 8.81 -17.88 13.22
C GLU A 75 8.89 -16.51 13.93
N ARG A 76 10.02 -16.21 14.57
CA ARG A 76 10.26 -14.91 15.21
C ARG A 76 10.25 -13.76 14.18
N LEU A 77 11.00 -13.90 13.09
CA LEU A 77 11.08 -12.89 12.03
C LEU A 77 9.73 -12.67 11.34
N TYR A 78 8.97 -13.74 11.09
CA TYR A 78 7.62 -13.68 10.56
C TYR A 78 6.67 -12.92 11.50
N LYS A 79 6.69 -13.21 12.81
CA LYS A 79 5.90 -12.47 13.80
C LYS A 79 6.27 -10.99 13.85
N ILE A 80 7.56 -10.65 13.74
CA ILE A 80 8.02 -9.26 13.69
C ILE A 80 7.51 -8.56 12.43
N LEU A 81 7.60 -9.22 11.27
CA LEU A 81 7.08 -8.70 10.00
C LEU A 81 5.57 -8.41 10.11
N MET A 82 4.78 -9.39 10.54
CA MET A 82 3.32 -9.24 10.70
C MET A 82 2.97 -8.15 11.72
N GLY A 83 3.72 -8.06 12.83
CA GLY A 83 3.55 -7.00 13.83
C GLY A 83 3.81 -5.60 13.27
N ARG A 84 4.80 -5.46 12.37
CA ARG A 84 5.06 -4.19 11.67
C ARG A 84 3.95 -3.87 10.67
N VAL A 85 3.50 -4.85 9.89
CA VAL A 85 2.34 -4.69 8.98
C VAL A 85 1.11 -4.21 9.74
N LEU A 86 0.82 -4.81 10.90
CA LEU A 86 -0.30 -4.40 11.75
C LEU A 86 -0.17 -2.94 12.21
N LYS A 87 1.03 -2.50 12.61
CA LYS A 87 1.30 -1.11 12.99
C LYS A 87 1.16 -0.12 11.83
N LEU A 88 1.32 -0.58 10.59
CA LEU A 88 1.10 0.26 9.40
C LEU A 88 -0.37 0.53 9.12
N ILE A 89 -1.28 -0.30 9.66
CA ILE A 89 -2.72 -0.09 9.49
C ILE A 89 -3.14 1.03 10.44
N PRO A 90 -3.67 2.16 9.93
CA PRO A 90 -4.08 3.28 10.77
C PRO A 90 -5.17 2.85 11.75
N LYS A 91 -5.00 3.23 13.03
CA LYS A 91 -6.07 3.17 14.02
C LYS A 91 -7.03 4.32 13.71
N ARG A 92 -8.14 4.08 13.01
CA ARG A 92 -9.17 5.13 12.86
C ARG A 92 -9.62 5.60 14.25
N ALA A 93 -9.70 6.91 14.43
CA ALA A 93 -10.31 7.55 15.58
C ALA A 93 -11.84 7.49 15.43
N THR A 94 -12.47 6.93 16.45
CA THR A 94 -13.87 6.97 16.89
C THR A 94 -14.90 7.65 15.98
N ARG A 95 -15.85 6.87 15.42
CA ARG A 95 -17.30 7.15 15.48
C ARG A 95 -18.14 5.95 14.99
N GLY A 96 -18.97 5.36 15.85
CA GLY A 96 -20.04 4.42 15.49
C GLY A 96 -19.63 2.93 15.47
N ASP A 97 -20.56 2.07 15.91
CA ASP A 97 -20.34 0.62 16.10
C ASP A 97 -20.07 -0.12 14.78
N LEU A 98 -20.71 0.29 13.67
CA LEU A 98 -20.46 -0.24 12.32
C LEU A 98 -19.05 0.08 11.80
N ASP A 99 -18.51 1.26 12.12
CA ASP A 99 -17.15 1.65 11.75
C ASP A 99 -16.08 0.84 12.50
N SER A 100 -16.46 0.23 13.64
CA SER A 100 -15.55 -0.61 14.43
C SER A 100 -15.43 -2.04 13.87
N VAL A 101 -16.57 -2.63 13.46
CA VAL A 101 -16.64 -3.98 12.89
C VAL A 101 -16.01 -3.99 11.50
N THR A 102 -16.41 -3.06 10.63
CA THR A 102 -15.84 -2.92 9.27
C THR A 102 -14.32 -2.71 9.32
N ASN A 103 -13.80 -1.91 10.26
CA ASN A 103 -12.37 -1.70 10.44
C ASN A 103 -11.64 -2.96 10.93
N THR A 104 -12.27 -3.74 11.80
CA THR A 104 -11.72 -5.03 12.27
C THR A 104 -11.67 -6.05 11.12
N GLU A 105 -12.69 -6.08 10.27
CA GLU A 105 -12.73 -6.92 9.08
C GLU A 105 -11.72 -6.48 8.02
N VAL A 106 -11.59 -5.18 7.76
CA VAL A 106 -10.55 -4.64 6.86
C VAL A 106 -9.16 -5.02 7.38
N LYS A 107 -8.90 -4.89 8.69
CA LYS A 107 -7.63 -5.32 9.29
C LYS A 107 -7.40 -6.82 9.07
N SER A 108 -8.38 -7.65 9.40
CA SER A 108 -8.32 -9.10 9.22
C SER A 108 -8.03 -9.45 7.75
N GLN A 109 -8.71 -8.78 6.83
CA GLN A 109 -8.57 -9.00 5.39
C GLN A 109 -7.19 -8.59 4.86
N ILE A 110 -6.64 -7.47 5.32
CA ILE A 110 -5.27 -7.04 4.95
C ILE A 110 -4.25 -8.07 5.44
N LEU A 111 -4.34 -8.47 6.71
CA LEU A 111 -3.42 -9.42 7.31
C LEU A 111 -3.53 -10.80 6.65
N GLY A 112 -4.76 -11.25 6.38
CA GLY A 112 -5.03 -12.52 5.71
C GLY A 112 -4.44 -12.56 4.30
N GLN A 113 -4.70 -11.53 3.48
CA GLN A 113 -4.13 -11.47 2.13
C GLN A 113 -2.60 -11.38 2.13
N PHE A 114 -2.02 -10.64 3.06
CA PHE A 114 -0.56 -10.57 3.15
C PHE A 114 0.06 -11.89 3.62
N ALA A 115 -0.56 -12.56 4.60
CA ALA A 115 -0.14 -13.89 5.05
C ALA A 115 -0.27 -14.93 3.93
N GLU A 116 -1.35 -14.89 3.15
CA GLU A 116 -1.54 -15.73 1.97
C GLU A 116 -0.47 -15.49 0.90
N LEU A 117 -0.09 -14.23 0.64
CA LEU A 117 1.00 -13.90 -0.27
C LEU A 117 2.33 -14.55 0.16
N ILE A 118 2.67 -14.49 1.45
CA ILE A 118 3.88 -15.12 2.01
C ILE A 118 3.77 -16.64 1.94
N ALA A 119 2.62 -17.22 2.26
CA ALA A 119 2.39 -18.65 2.22
C ALA A 119 2.48 -19.20 0.79
N ASN A 120 1.97 -18.47 -0.20
CA ASN A 120 2.07 -18.85 -1.61
C ASN A 120 3.51 -18.77 -2.12
N ASP A 121 4.26 -17.74 -1.73
CA ASP A 121 5.71 -17.67 -2.00
C ASP A 121 6.48 -18.81 -1.34
N CYS A 122 5.94 -19.34 -0.24
CA CYS A 122 6.43 -20.56 0.38
C CYS A 122 6.09 -21.84 -0.40
N LEU A 123 5.26 -21.83 -1.42
CA LEU A 123 5.05 -23.01 -2.25
C LEU A 123 5.80 -22.83 -3.57
N GLU A 124 5.59 -21.69 -4.21
CA GLU A 124 6.16 -21.33 -5.50
C GLU A 124 6.54 -19.86 -5.48
N TYR A 125 7.61 -19.50 -6.19
CA TYR A 125 8.08 -18.12 -6.25
C TYR A 125 6.96 -17.16 -6.70
N ASN A 126 6.64 -16.17 -5.88
CA ASN A 126 5.62 -15.18 -6.17
C ASN A 126 6.25 -13.83 -6.54
N ASP A 127 6.17 -13.47 -7.81
CA ASP A 127 6.71 -12.22 -8.35
C ASP A 127 6.07 -10.96 -7.75
N LYS A 128 4.86 -11.06 -7.17
CA LYS A 128 4.21 -9.92 -6.50
C LYS A 128 5.03 -9.43 -5.30
N LEU A 129 5.65 -10.35 -4.55
CA LEU A 129 6.47 -10.00 -3.39
C LEU A 129 7.75 -9.24 -3.78
N ASP A 130 8.19 -9.32 -5.03
CA ASP A 130 9.35 -8.56 -5.50
C ASP A 130 9.10 -7.06 -5.40
N PHE A 131 7.86 -6.62 -5.65
CA PHE A 131 7.51 -5.22 -5.51
C PHE A 131 7.48 -4.77 -4.04
N TYR A 132 7.18 -5.67 -3.11
CA TYR A 132 7.27 -5.39 -1.67
C TYR A 132 8.72 -5.22 -1.19
N GLU A 133 9.70 -5.85 -1.84
CA GLU A 133 11.12 -5.64 -1.57
C GLU A 133 11.66 -4.33 -2.19
N VAL A 134 10.98 -3.80 -3.21
CA VAL A 134 11.38 -2.54 -3.88
C VAL A 134 10.76 -1.33 -3.18
N ARG A 135 9.44 -1.35 -2.96
CA ARG A 135 8.66 -0.27 -2.34
C ARG A 135 7.50 -0.86 -1.54
N PHE A 136 7.77 -1.24 -0.29
CA PHE A 136 6.78 -1.95 0.53
C PHE A 136 5.50 -1.14 0.71
N LEU A 137 5.59 0.16 1.02
CA LEU A 137 4.39 0.95 1.29
C LEU A 137 3.52 1.18 0.06
N SER A 138 4.11 1.35 -1.12
CA SER A 138 3.33 1.45 -2.37
C SER A 138 2.55 0.15 -2.60
N ALA A 139 3.21 -1.00 -2.46
CA ALA A 139 2.54 -2.31 -2.55
C ALA A 139 1.45 -2.48 -1.47
N PHE A 140 1.72 -2.02 -0.25
CA PHE A 140 0.80 -2.08 0.86
C PHE A 140 -0.43 -1.18 0.69
N SER A 141 -0.29 0.00 0.06
CA SER A 141 -1.42 0.88 -0.24
C SER A 141 -2.40 0.23 -1.21
N THR A 142 -1.88 -0.45 -2.24
CA THR A 142 -2.70 -1.25 -3.17
C THR A 142 -3.43 -2.37 -2.44
N LEU A 143 -2.71 -3.13 -1.60
CA LEU A 143 -3.30 -4.20 -0.78
C LEU A 143 -4.42 -3.68 0.12
N LYS A 144 -4.20 -2.54 0.77
CA LYS A 144 -5.20 -1.89 1.63
C LYS A 144 -6.45 -1.51 0.85
N THR A 145 -6.27 -0.93 -0.34
CA THR A 145 -7.37 -0.53 -1.22
C THR A 145 -8.20 -1.74 -1.65
N ASP A 146 -7.52 -2.82 -2.04
CA ASP A 146 -8.17 -4.09 -2.41
C ASP A 146 -8.92 -4.74 -1.25
N ALA A 147 -8.36 -4.69 -0.04
CA ALA A 147 -9.00 -5.21 1.16
C ALA A 147 -10.26 -4.43 1.51
N ILE A 148 -10.20 -3.10 1.52
CA ILE A 148 -11.37 -2.24 1.72
C ILE A 148 -12.45 -2.57 0.69
N ARG A 149 -12.07 -2.63 -0.59
CA ARG A 149 -13.00 -2.95 -1.68
C ARG A 149 -13.69 -4.31 -1.48
N LYS A 150 -12.95 -5.35 -1.09
CA LYS A 150 -13.53 -6.68 -0.85
C LYS A 150 -14.49 -6.70 0.33
N VAL A 151 -14.12 -6.01 1.41
CA VAL A 151 -14.95 -5.90 2.62
C VAL A 151 -16.23 -5.13 2.31
N THR A 152 -16.13 -3.95 1.68
CA THR A 152 -17.30 -3.17 1.25
C THR A 152 -18.20 -3.99 0.32
N LYS A 153 -17.65 -4.70 -0.68
CA LYS A 153 -18.44 -5.59 -1.55
C LYS A 153 -19.13 -6.74 -0.78
N GLY A 154 -18.48 -7.26 0.25
CA GLY A 154 -19.04 -8.30 1.13
C GLY A 154 -20.24 -7.78 1.92
N PHE A 155 -20.11 -6.59 2.51
CA PHE A 155 -21.21 -5.90 3.20
C PHE A 155 -22.37 -5.59 2.26
N THR A 156 -22.11 -5.01 1.08
CA THR A 156 -23.15 -4.77 0.07
C THR A 156 -23.84 -6.07 -0.34
N LYS A 157 -23.11 -7.20 -0.41
CA LYS A 157 -23.69 -8.51 -0.71
C LYS A 157 -24.58 -9.05 0.43
N GLN A 158 -24.18 -8.83 1.69
CA GLN A 158 -24.98 -9.23 2.86
C GLN A 158 -26.22 -8.35 3.03
N GLU A 159 -26.13 -7.04 2.78
CA GLU A 159 -27.30 -6.14 2.74
C GLU A 159 -28.24 -6.47 1.58
N SER A 160 -27.70 -6.88 0.42
CA SER A 160 -28.51 -7.34 -0.73
C SER A 160 -29.14 -8.72 -0.55
N MET A 161 -28.88 -9.44 0.55
CA MET A 161 -29.65 -10.65 0.89
C MET A 161 -31.03 -10.34 1.47
N GLU A 162 -31.35 -9.05 1.73
CA GLU A 162 -32.69 -8.59 2.13
C GLU A 162 -33.56 -8.11 0.94
N VAL A 163 -33.05 -8.08 -0.30
CA VAL A 163 -33.86 -7.78 -1.49
C VAL A 163 -33.33 -8.55 -2.71
N GLU A 164 -34.20 -9.34 -3.35
CA GLU A 164 -33.90 -10.18 -4.52
C GLU A 164 -33.28 -9.42 -5.72
N GLU A 165 -32.22 -10.03 -6.25
CA GLU A 165 -31.77 -10.12 -7.65
C GLU A 165 -31.75 -8.86 -8.55
N SER A 166 -30.54 -8.33 -8.82
CA SER A 166 -29.97 -8.30 -10.19
C SER A 166 -28.61 -7.61 -10.28
N GLY A 167 -27.67 -8.27 -11.00
CA GLY A 167 -26.82 -7.56 -11.95
C GLY A 167 -25.35 -7.29 -11.57
N GLY A 168 -24.45 -8.11 -12.11
CA GLY A 168 -23.28 -7.58 -12.83
C GLY A 168 -21.99 -7.38 -12.04
N ILE A 169 -21.07 -8.34 -12.20
CA ILE A 169 -19.67 -8.29 -11.74
C ILE A 169 -18.93 -7.12 -12.42
N ILE A 170 -18.65 -6.05 -11.67
CA ILE A 170 -17.79 -4.94 -12.15
C ILE A 170 -16.32 -5.33 -11.94
N LYS A 171 -15.59 -5.52 -13.05
CA LYS A 171 -14.13 -5.45 -13.13
C LYS A 171 -13.73 -3.96 -13.24
N PRO A 172 -12.85 -3.44 -12.37
CA PRO A 172 -12.13 -2.21 -12.62
C PRO A 172 -10.70 -2.61 -12.96
N GLU A 173 -10.36 -2.35 -14.21
CA GLU A 173 -9.00 -2.30 -14.70
C GLU A 173 -8.18 -1.33 -13.84
N VAL A 174 -6.95 -1.74 -13.58
CA VAL A 174 -5.97 -1.03 -12.77
C VAL A 174 -5.68 0.31 -13.44
N GLU A 175 -6.12 1.39 -12.84
CA GLU A 175 -5.76 2.74 -13.28
C GLU A 175 -4.40 3.12 -12.74
N TYR A 176 -3.40 2.81 -13.54
CA TYR A 176 -2.08 3.38 -13.41
C TYR A 176 -2.16 4.90 -13.60
N ALA A 177 -1.94 5.66 -12.52
CA ALA A 177 -1.44 7.02 -12.66
C ALA A 177 -0.19 6.98 -13.55
N VAL A 178 -0.02 7.99 -14.40
CA VAL A 178 0.98 8.06 -15.50
C VAL A 178 2.43 7.79 -15.06
N ASP A 179 2.71 7.68 -13.76
CA ASP A 179 4.02 7.37 -13.18
C ASP A 179 3.95 6.55 -11.85
N GLY A 180 2.80 5.99 -11.48
CA GLY A 180 2.63 5.30 -10.17
C GLY A 180 2.73 6.18 -8.92
N TYR A 181 2.69 7.51 -9.08
CA TYR A 181 2.70 8.48 -7.99
C TYR A 181 1.27 8.76 -7.50
N ASN A 182 1.01 8.48 -6.23
CA ASN A 182 -0.21 8.87 -5.53
C ASN A 182 0.18 9.73 -4.30
N PRO A 183 -0.22 11.01 -4.23
CA PRO A 183 0.12 11.90 -3.12
C PRO A 183 -0.50 11.46 -1.78
N PHE A 184 -1.46 10.55 -1.80
CA PHE A 184 -2.07 9.97 -0.60
C PHE A 184 -1.33 8.73 -0.05
N ASP A 185 -0.26 8.26 -0.72
CA ASP A 185 0.45 7.01 -0.37
C ASP A 185 1.61 7.18 0.65
N VAL A 186 1.59 8.19 1.52
CA VAL A 186 2.79 8.58 2.29
C VAL A 186 3.08 7.76 3.56
N HIS A 187 4.39 7.50 3.75
CA HIS A 187 5.01 6.82 4.90
C HIS A 187 4.64 7.46 6.25
N ILE A 188 4.36 6.59 7.23
CA ILE A 188 3.86 6.91 8.59
C ILE A 188 4.81 7.78 9.44
N SER A 189 6.02 8.12 8.97
CA SER A 189 7.00 8.88 9.77
C SER A 189 6.86 10.41 9.72
N SER A 190 5.96 10.99 8.92
CA SER A 190 5.73 12.44 8.87
C SER A 190 4.25 12.83 8.74
N VAL A 191 3.34 11.99 9.28
CA VAL A 191 1.89 12.08 9.03
C VAL A 191 1.31 13.46 9.37
N SER A 192 1.83 14.17 10.38
CA SER A 192 1.30 15.50 10.72
C SER A 192 1.76 16.57 9.72
N ASP A 193 3.07 16.79 9.59
CA ASP A 193 3.60 17.90 8.79
C ASP A 193 3.40 17.68 7.29
N TYR A 194 3.48 16.43 6.82
CA TYR A 194 3.22 16.12 5.42
C TYR A 194 1.75 16.25 5.07
N GLN A 195 0.80 15.86 5.95
CA GLN A 195 -0.62 16.07 5.67
C GLN A 195 -0.99 17.55 5.68
N ILE A 196 -0.45 18.32 6.62
CA ILE A 196 -0.62 19.78 6.65
C ILE A 196 -0.05 20.41 5.38
N TYR A 197 1.14 19.98 4.95
CA TYR A 197 1.77 20.47 3.74
C TYR A 197 1.00 20.04 2.47
N LEU A 198 0.53 18.80 2.40
CA LEU A 198 -0.30 18.29 1.31
C LEU A 198 -1.64 19.04 1.23
N ASP A 199 -2.29 19.30 2.36
CA ASP A 199 -3.55 20.05 2.39
C ASP A 199 -3.34 21.49 1.94
N SER A 200 -2.25 22.14 2.40
CA SER A 200 -1.89 23.47 1.90
C SER A 200 -1.56 23.48 0.41
N ALA A 201 -0.92 22.42 -0.11
CA ALA A 201 -0.64 22.28 -1.53
C ALA A 201 -1.92 22.06 -2.35
N ILE A 202 -2.87 21.26 -1.85
CA ILE A 202 -4.20 21.08 -2.45
C ILE A 202 -4.97 22.40 -2.48
N ASP A 203 -4.84 23.23 -1.44
CA ASP A 203 -5.53 24.52 -1.36
C ASP A 203 -5.09 25.52 -2.44
N THR A 204 -3.89 25.34 -3.01
CA THR A 204 -3.37 26.17 -4.11
C THR A 204 -3.76 25.68 -5.51
N LEU A 205 -4.44 24.55 -5.62
CA LEU A 205 -4.90 24.04 -6.92
C LEU A 205 -6.10 24.85 -7.43
N PRO A 206 -6.31 24.91 -8.76
CA PRO A 206 -7.54 25.41 -9.35
C PRO A 206 -8.78 24.71 -8.78
N ASP A 207 -9.89 25.44 -8.60
CA ASP A 207 -11.08 24.98 -7.85
C ASP A 207 -11.57 23.58 -8.23
N LEU A 208 -11.66 23.29 -9.53
CA LEU A 208 -12.08 21.97 -10.01
C LEU A 208 -11.08 20.87 -9.59
N GLN A 209 -9.78 21.13 -9.69
CA GLN A 209 -8.73 20.18 -9.30
C GLN A 209 -8.71 19.99 -7.78
N LYS A 210 -8.79 21.09 -7.02
CA LYS A 210 -8.90 21.08 -5.56
C LYS A 210 -10.08 20.24 -5.09
N ARG A 211 -11.26 20.45 -5.68
CA ARG A 211 -12.47 19.71 -5.31
C ARG A 211 -12.37 18.22 -5.63
N ILE A 212 -11.77 17.86 -6.77
CA ILE A 212 -11.48 16.46 -7.13
C ILE A 212 -10.53 15.83 -6.09
N MET A 213 -9.45 16.51 -5.69
CA MET A 213 -8.51 15.99 -4.69
C MET A 213 -9.17 15.78 -3.31
N GLN A 214 -10.04 16.71 -2.88
CA GLN A 214 -10.77 16.60 -1.62
C GLN A 214 -11.73 15.39 -1.62
N LEU A 215 -12.49 15.18 -2.70
CA LEU A 215 -13.40 14.03 -2.80
C LEU A 215 -12.64 12.69 -2.88
N MET A 216 -11.50 12.66 -3.58
CA MET A 216 -10.61 11.49 -3.57
C MET A 216 -10.03 11.20 -2.18
N LYS A 217 -9.66 12.24 -1.41
CA LYS A 217 -9.19 12.09 -0.02
C LYS A 217 -10.25 11.47 0.89
N LEU A 218 -11.53 11.72 0.61
CA LEU A 218 -12.68 11.10 1.29
C LEU A 218 -12.96 9.66 0.82
N GLY A 219 -12.23 9.17 -0.19
CA GLY A 219 -12.37 7.81 -0.72
C GLY A 219 -13.47 7.64 -1.77
N MET A 220 -14.00 8.74 -2.32
CA MET A 220 -15.06 8.68 -3.33
C MET A 220 -14.51 8.19 -4.69
N PRO A 221 -15.20 7.26 -5.39
CA PRO A 221 -14.78 6.79 -6.69
C PRO A 221 -14.94 7.86 -7.78
N ILE A 222 -14.07 7.82 -8.80
CA ILE A 222 -14.07 8.81 -9.90
C ILE A 222 -15.35 8.74 -10.72
N ASP A 223 -15.78 7.52 -11.02
CA ASP A 223 -17.02 7.22 -11.73
C ASP A 223 -17.65 5.97 -11.12
N SER A 224 -18.96 5.90 -11.21
CA SER A 224 -19.75 4.77 -10.72
C SER A 224 -20.83 4.45 -11.75
N LYS A 225 -20.99 3.16 -12.06
CA LYS A 225 -22.12 2.65 -12.85
C LYS A 225 -23.31 2.27 -11.98
N ASP A 226 -23.15 2.34 -10.67
CA ASP A 226 -24.19 2.06 -9.69
C ASP A 226 -24.89 3.37 -9.30
N PRO A 227 -26.21 3.50 -9.51
CA PRO A 227 -27.00 4.68 -9.16
C PRO A 227 -26.96 5.05 -7.68
N ASN A 228 -26.66 4.07 -6.80
CA ASN A 228 -26.64 4.26 -5.34
C ASN A 228 -25.26 4.65 -4.80
N THR A 229 -24.21 4.60 -5.63
CA THR A 229 -22.86 4.99 -5.24
C THR A 229 -22.53 6.34 -5.86
N GLU A 230 -22.50 7.39 -5.04
CA GLU A 230 -22.08 8.72 -5.48
C GLU A 230 -20.63 8.71 -5.98
N SER A 231 -20.43 9.16 -7.22
CA SER A 231 -19.12 9.32 -7.84
C SER A 231 -18.73 10.78 -7.98
N ILE A 232 -17.43 11.05 -8.07
CA ILE A 232 -16.90 12.40 -8.28
C ILE A 232 -17.44 13.01 -9.58
N SER A 233 -17.60 12.21 -10.64
CA SER A 233 -18.22 12.62 -11.90
C SER A 233 -19.66 13.12 -11.69
N ALA A 234 -20.47 12.38 -10.92
CA ALA A 234 -21.85 12.73 -10.61
C ALA A 234 -21.93 13.94 -9.65
N THR A 235 -21.17 13.95 -8.56
CA THR A 235 -21.14 15.03 -7.55
C THR A 235 -20.71 16.37 -8.15
N LEU A 236 -19.81 16.36 -9.14
CA LEU A 236 -19.31 17.58 -9.79
C LEU A 236 -20.01 17.91 -11.12
N GLY A 237 -20.93 17.05 -11.58
CA GLY A 237 -21.63 17.21 -12.85
C GLY A 237 -20.68 17.29 -14.05
N LYS A 238 -19.57 16.53 -14.03
CA LYS A 238 -18.56 16.49 -15.10
C LYS A 238 -18.37 15.07 -15.59
N SER A 239 -18.01 14.92 -16.87
CA SER A 239 -17.70 13.60 -17.42
C SER A 239 -16.48 12.98 -16.72
N GLU A 240 -16.51 11.66 -16.56
CA GLU A 240 -15.41 10.85 -16.05
C GLU A 240 -14.07 11.25 -16.70
N LYS A 241 -14.02 11.36 -18.04
CA LYS A 241 -12.83 11.76 -18.79
C LYS A 241 -12.28 13.13 -18.34
N THR A 242 -13.16 14.07 -18.01
CA THR A 242 -12.78 15.40 -17.51
C THR A 242 -12.19 15.30 -16.11
N ILE A 243 -12.84 14.54 -15.21
CA ILE A 243 -12.33 14.31 -13.84
C ILE A 243 -10.93 13.67 -13.90
N ARG A 244 -10.74 12.65 -14.73
CA ARG A 244 -9.44 11.97 -14.94
C ARG A 244 -8.34 12.92 -15.41
N THR A 245 -8.66 13.76 -16.37
CA THR A 245 -7.72 14.75 -16.92
C THR A 245 -7.29 15.75 -15.85
N HIS A 246 -8.24 16.27 -15.08
CA HIS A 246 -7.97 17.23 -14.01
C HIS A 246 -7.26 16.59 -12.82
N ARG A 247 -7.58 15.34 -12.47
CA ARG A 247 -6.85 14.54 -11.48
C ARG A 247 -5.38 14.39 -11.86
N ASN A 248 -5.09 13.99 -13.09
CA ASN A 248 -3.72 13.78 -13.54
C ASN A 248 -2.91 15.10 -13.51
N LYS A 249 -3.54 16.22 -13.90
CA LYS A 249 -2.94 17.56 -13.78
C LYS A 249 -2.68 17.94 -12.32
N ALA A 250 -3.63 17.67 -11.43
CA ALA A 250 -3.48 17.90 -9.99
C ALA A 250 -2.33 17.07 -9.41
N PHE A 251 -2.23 15.78 -9.75
CA PHE A 251 -1.14 14.91 -9.30
C PHE A 251 0.23 15.38 -9.79
N ALA A 252 0.34 15.85 -11.05
CA ALA A 252 1.58 16.43 -11.56
C ALA A 252 1.97 17.72 -10.81
N ALA A 253 1.00 18.60 -10.54
CA ALA A 253 1.23 19.84 -9.80
C ALA A 253 1.63 19.58 -8.34
N LEU A 254 0.94 18.65 -7.67
CA LEU A 254 1.26 18.21 -6.31
C LEU A 254 2.63 17.55 -6.26
N LYS A 255 2.97 16.68 -7.21
CA LYS A 255 4.32 16.07 -7.31
C LYS A 255 5.38 17.17 -7.36
N LYS A 256 5.25 18.15 -8.27
CA LYS A 256 6.21 19.25 -8.43
C LYS A 256 6.35 20.10 -7.15
N LYS A 257 5.25 20.37 -6.44
CA LYS A 257 5.30 21.12 -5.17
C LYS A 257 5.91 20.32 -4.03
N LEU A 258 5.53 19.05 -3.91
CA LEU A 258 5.87 18.19 -2.78
C LEU A 258 7.30 17.64 -2.84
N THR A 259 7.90 17.55 -4.03
CA THR A 259 9.30 17.10 -4.21
C THR A 259 10.31 18.25 -4.28
N GLY A 260 9.87 19.50 -4.16
CA GLY A 260 10.70 20.68 -4.47
C GLY A 260 10.92 20.79 -5.99
N GLY A 261 10.36 21.82 -6.61
CA GLY A 261 10.51 22.03 -8.05
C GLY A 261 11.97 22.30 -8.41
N ASP A 262 12.59 21.42 -9.20
CA ASP A 262 13.07 21.69 -10.56
C ASP A 262 13.83 20.49 -11.15
N LEU A 263 13.34 20.00 -12.29
CA LEU A 263 14.12 19.58 -13.44
C LEU A 263 13.39 20.10 -14.68
#